data_AF-A0A4R6BFT9-F1
#
_entry.id   AF-A0A4R6BFT9-F1
#
_cell.length_a   1.000
_cell.length_b   1.000
_cell.length_c   1.000
_cell.angle_alpha   90.00
_cell.angle_beta   90.00
_cell.angle_gamma   90.00
#
_symmetry.space_group_name_H-M   'P 1'
#
loop_
_entity.id
_entity.type
_entity.pdbx_description
1 polymer ?
#
loop_
_entity_poly.entity_id
_entity_poly.type
_entity_poly.pdbx_seq_one_letter_code
_entity_poly.pdbx_strand_id
1 'polypeptide(L)'
;MGMRRKTECRRLNLATNRTSIKKLEMRNKLILVCILLLVALAIYLIYLMSKAAQEEKFKDQHVVVDYTYNQALARQMHTDAVASDGVKWSKADRSQINRYLHPEPFYHHSEQKYQFLNLRKPQGISAGKLDELLRGKGILEGQGAVFRDAAHESDLNEIYLISHAQLETSKGVSELAKGLKVNDKGQLDPQGKTYYNFFGVGAFDYNAVAEGAKYAQQHGWDTPEKAIKGGAEFIAEEYLSRDNQYTLYSMRFNPVDPGRHQYATDVMWAHHNARQMAKYYKQMGIEGKFYTRHHYKK
;
A
#
# COMPACT_ATOMS: atom_id res chain seq x y z
N MET A 1 -46.92 -74.76 7.86
CA MET A 1 -46.80 -73.76 6.76
C MET A 1 -46.84 -72.28 7.21
N GLY A 2 -47.46 -71.91 8.34
CA GLY A 2 -47.63 -70.50 8.75
C GLY A 2 -46.39 -69.78 9.34
N MET A 3 -45.40 -70.53 9.86
CA MET A 3 -44.24 -69.93 10.53
C MET A 3 -43.21 -69.34 9.54
N ARG A 4 -42.96 -70.02 8.41
CA ARG A 4 -42.03 -69.55 7.35
C ARG A 4 -42.49 -68.23 6.70
N ARG A 5 -43.79 -68.09 6.41
CA ARG A 5 -44.37 -66.87 5.82
C ARG A 5 -44.29 -65.66 6.75
N LYS A 6 -44.47 -65.84 8.07
CA LYS A 6 -44.33 -64.75 9.05
C LYS A 6 -42.90 -64.23 9.12
N THR A 7 -41.91 -65.11 9.09
CA THR A 7 -40.48 -64.72 9.15
C THR A 7 -40.03 -63.99 7.89
N GLU A 8 -40.51 -64.40 6.73
CA GLU A 8 -40.22 -63.77 5.44
C GLU A 8 -40.87 -62.39 5.31
N CYS A 9 -42.13 -62.25 5.72
CA CYS A 9 -42.83 -60.96 5.79
C CYS A 9 -42.14 -59.98 6.76
N ARG A 10 -41.64 -60.47 7.90
CA ARG A 10 -40.88 -59.66 8.87
C ARG A 10 -39.52 -59.20 8.30
N ARG A 11 -38.83 -60.05 7.53
CA ARG A 11 -37.58 -59.70 6.84
C ARG A 11 -37.79 -58.66 5.73
N LEU A 12 -38.87 -58.79 4.95
CA LEU A 12 -39.24 -57.81 3.93
C LEU A 12 -39.55 -56.44 4.54
N ASN A 13 -40.35 -56.38 5.63
CA ASN A 13 -40.65 -55.12 6.33
C ASN A 13 -39.39 -54.45 6.92
N LEU A 14 -38.45 -55.23 7.45
CA LEU A 14 -37.17 -54.70 7.97
C LEU A 14 -36.28 -54.13 6.84
N ALA A 15 -36.23 -54.78 5.69
CA ALA A 15 -35.47 -54.31 4.53
C ALA A 15 -36.06 -53.02 3.93
N THR A 16 -37.39 -52.93 3.82
CA THR A 16 -38.09 -51.73 3.37
C THR A 16 -37.88 -50.55 4.33
N ASN A 17 -37.98 -50.78 5.65
CA ASN A 17 -37.70 -49.75 6.65
C ASN A 17 -36.24 -49.27 6.61
N ARG A 18 -35.26 -50.17 6.49
CA ARG A 18 -33.84 -49.79 6.32
C ARG A 18 -33.63 -48.95 5.06
N THR A 19 -34.30 -49.29 3.96
CA THR A 19 -34.19 -48.55 2.69
C THR A 19 -34.82 -47.15 2.80
N SER A 20 -35.96 -47.04 3.50
CA SER A 20 -36.62 -45.76 3.78
C SER A 20 -35.76 -44.84 4.66
N ILE A 21 -35.16 -45.37 5.73
CA ILE A 21 -34.25 -44.61 6.61
C ILE A 21 -33.03 -44.10 5.85
N LYS A 22 -32.38 -44.96 5.04
CA LYS A 22 -31.24 -44.54 4.21
C LYS A 22 -31.61 -43.44 3.22
N LYS A 23 -32.79 -43.52 2.59
CA LYS A 23 -33.30 -42.45 1.70
C LYS A 23 -33.53 -41.15 2.47
N LEU A 24 -34.09 -41.21 3.68
CA LEU A 24 -34.31 -40.05 4.54
C LEU A 24 -32.98 -39.41 4.97
N GLU A 25 -32.00 -40.21 5.38
CA GLU A 25 -30.65 -39.75 5.71
C GLU A 25 -29.96 -39.08 4.53
N MET A 26 -30.03 -39.67 3.33
CA MET A 26 -29.47 -39.06 2.12
C MET A 26 -30.16 -37.74 1.79
N ARG A 27 -31.48 -37.67 1.91
CA ARG A 27 -32.24 -36.42 1.71
C ARG A 27 -31.83 -35.35 2.72
N ASN A 28 -31.70 -35.70 4.00
CA ASN A 28 -31.29 -34.76 5.04
C ASN A 28 -29.84 -34.28 4.85
N LYS A 29 -28.93 -35.17 4.45
CA LYS A 29 -27.55 -34.81 4.08
C LYS A 29 -27.52 -33.87 2.88
N LEU A 30 -28.32 -34.15 1.85
CA LEU A 30 -28.43 -33.29 0.67
C LEU A 30 -28.97 -31.90 1.04
N ILE A 31 -30.04 -31.85 1.85
CA ILE A 31 -30.60 -30.59 2.37
C ILE A 31 -29.54 -29.83 3.17
N LEU A 32 -28.79 -30.49 4.05
CA LEU A 32 -27.73 -29.86 4.84
C LEU A 32 -26.62 -29.28 3.95
N VAL A 33 -26.17 -30.03 2.93
CA VAL A 33 -25.17 -29.55 1.96
C VAL A 33 -25.70 -28.34 1.20
N CYS A 34 -26.96 -28.37 0.72
CA CYS A 34 -27.58 -27.22 0.07
C CYS A 34 -27.65 -26.00 0.99
N ILE A 35 -28.02 -26.17 2.26
CA ILE A 35 -28.03 -25.08 3.24
C ILE A 35 -26.63 -24.51 3.46
N LEU A 36 -25.60 -25.36 3.62
CA LEU A 36 -24.22 -24.90 3.79
C LEU A 36 -23.70 -24.12 2.57
N LEU A 37 -24.04 -24.58 1.36
CA LEU A 37 -23.69 -23.86 0.13
C LEU A 37 -24.41 -22.52 0.02
N LEU A 38 -25.69 -22.44 0.42
CA LEU A 38 -26.45 -21.18 0.45
C LEU A 38 -25.87 -20.20 1.48
N VAL A 39 -25.46 -20.69 2.66
CA VAL A 39 -24.79 -19.86 3.68
C VAL A 39 -23.44 -19.36 3.18
N ALA A 40 -22.61 -20.22 2.59
CA ALA A 40 -21.32 -19.82 2.03
C ALA A 40 -21.49 -18.77 0.91
N LEU A 41 -22.47 -18.96 0.03
CA LEU A 41 -22.81 -17.98 -1.00
C LEU A 41 -23.28 -16.66 -0.40
N ALA A 42 -24.15 -16.69 0.61
CA ALA A 42 -24.61 -15.48 1.29
C ALA A 42 -23.45 -14.70 1.94
N ILE A 43 -22.54 -15.40 2.63
CA ILE A 43 -21.34 -14.79 3.22
C ILE A 43 -20.47 -14.16 2.12
N TYR A 44 -20.23 -14.87 1.02
CA TYR A 44 -19.45 -14.37 -0.10
C TYR A 44 -20.08 -13.12 -0.74
N LEU A 45 -21.41 -13.10 -0.90
CA LEU A 45 -22.13 -11.93 -1.41
C LEU A 45 -22.04 -10.74 -0.44
N ILE A 46 -22.20 -10.97 0.86
CA ILE A 46 -22.03 -9.93 1.89
C ILE A 46 -20.60 -9.37 1.84
N TYR A 47 -19.59 -10.23 1.68
CA TYR A 47 -18.20 -9.80 1.50
C TYR A 47 -18.03 -8.92 0.26
N LEU A 48 -18.58 -9.32 -0.91
CA LEU A 48 -18.52 -8.52 -2.13
C LEU A 48 -19.20 -7.15 -1.97
N MET A 49 -20.39 -7.12 -1.34
CA MET A 49 -21.12 -5.89 -1.07
C MET A 49 -20.33 -4.97 -0.11
N SER A 50 -19.75 -5.54 0.95
CA SER A 50 -18.93 -4.79 1.92
C SER A 50 -17.69 -4.21 1.24
N LYS A 51 -16.99 -5.00 0.42
CA LYS A 51 -15.84 -4.54 -0.36
C LYS A 51 -16.23 -3.40 -1.31
N ALA A 52 -17.31 -3.56 -2.07
CA ALA A 52 -17.78 -2.52 -2.99
C ALA A 52 -18.15 -1.22 -2.24
N ALA A 53 -18.82 -1.34 -1.08
CA ALA A 53 -19.16 -0.19 -0.24
C ALA A 53 -17.92 0.53 0.32
N GLN A 54 -16.90 -0.22 0.75
CA GLN A 54 -15.63 0.38 1.18
C GLN A 54 -14.93 1.08 0.01
N GLU A 55 -14.84 0.42 -1.15
CA GLU A 55 -14.21 1.01 -2.33
C GLU A 55 -14.89 2.32 -2.73
N GLU A 56 -16.22 2.37 -2.75
CA GLU A 56 -16.96 3.59 -3.07
C GLU A 56 -16.73 4.68 -2.01
N LYS A 57 -16.70 4.33 -0.72
CA LYS A 57 -16.41 5.27 0.38
C LYS A 57 -15.04 5.95 0.26
N PHE A 58 -14.03 5.22 -0.23
CA PHE A 58 -12.65 5.72 -0.32
C PHE A 58 -12.25 6.18 -1.72
N LYS A 59 -13.11 5.99 -2.73
CA LYS A 59 -12.83 6.32 -4.13
C LYS A 59 -12.45 7.78 -4.30
N ASP A 60 -13.21 8.67 -3.67
CA ASP A 60 -13.01 10.11 -3.78
C ASP A 60 -13.48 10.85 -2.53
N GLN A 61 -12.61 10.86 -1.52
CA GLN A 61 -12.91 11.49 -0.24
C GLN A 61 -12.79 13.00 -0.32
N HIS A 62 -13.82 13.67 0.19
CA HIS A 62 -13.86 15.11 0.36
C HIS A 62 -13.61 15.46 1.83
N VAL A 63 -12.52 16.18 2.11
CA VAL A 63 -12.14 16.59 3.46
C VAL A 63 -12.12 18.11 3.51
N VAL A 64 -13.02 18.71 4.30
CA VAL A 64 -12.97 20.15 4.57
C VAL A 64 -12.05 20.39 5.77
N VAL A 65 -11.09 21.30 5.63
CA VAL A 65 -10.17 21.68 6.72
C VAL A 65 -10.59 23.01 7.36
N ASP A 66 -10.23 23.20 8.63
CA ASP A 66 -10.70 24.34 9.42
C ASP A 66 -10.14 25.70 8.99
N TYR A 67 -8.95 25.70 8.36
CA TYR A 67 -8.29 26.91 7.87
C TYR A 67 -8.87 27.37 6.53
N THR A 68 -8.96 28.68 6.35
CA THR A 68 -9.16 29.26 5.02
C THR A 68 -7.88 29.20 4.19
N TYR A 69 -8.00 29.29 2.86
CA TYR A 69 -6.84 29.29 1.97
C TYR A 69 -5.85 30.41 2.30
N ASN A 70 -6.36 31.61 2.61
CA ASN A 70 -5.53 32.76 2.96
C ASN A 70 -4.78 32.56 4.29
N GLN A 71 -5.41 31.94 5.28
CA GLN A 71 -4.73 31.58 6.54
C GLN A 71 -3.64 30.54 6.29
N ALA A 72 -3.93 29.51 5.49
CA ALA A 72 -2.96 28.50 5.13
C ALA A 72 -1.76 29.11 4.40
N LEU A 73 -1.99 29.94 3.37
CA LEU A 73 -0.95 30.63 2.62
C LEU A 73 -0.09 31.53 3.52
N ALA A 74 -0.71 32.30 4.42
CA ALA A 74 0.00 33.14 5.37
C ALA A 74 0.94 32.32 6.26
N ARG A 75 0.46 31.18 6.79
CA ARG A 75 1.29 30.29 7.61
C ARG A 75 2.42 29.65 6.82
N GLN A 76 2.18 29.24 5.58
CA GLN A 76 3.21 28.68 4.70
C GLN A 76 4.33 29.67 4.41
N MET A 77 4.03 30.97 4.28
CA MET A 77 5.03 32.01 4.08
C MET A 77 6.00 32.18 5.27
N HIS A 78 5.64 31.70 6.46
CA HIS A 78 6.49 31.73 7.65
C HIS A 78 7.38 30.50 7.82
N THR A 79 7.35 29.56 6.86
CA THR A 79 8.20 28.37 6.88
C THR A 79 9.54 28.60 6.17
N ASP A 80 10.44 27.62 6.28
CA ASP A 80 11.68 27.53 5.49
C ASP A 80 11.46 26.93 4.10
N ALA A 81 10.27 27.16 3.52
CA ALA A 81 9.95 26.67 2.19
C ALA A 81 10.93 27.22 1.14
N VAL A 82 11.42 26.34 0.28
CA VAL A 82 12.36 26.66 -0.79
C VAL A 82 11.78 26.28 -2.15
N ALA A 83 12.31 26.87 -3.21
CA ALA A 83 12.07 26.50 -4.59
C ALA A 83 13.40 26.45 -5.33
N SER A 84 13.49 25.54 -6.31
CA SER A 84 14.64 25.44 -7.21
C SER A 84 14.32 26.06 -8.57
N ASP A 85 15.26 26.82 -9.13
CA ASP A 85 15.23 27.28 -10.53
C ASP A 85 15.91 26.30 -11.49
N GLY A 86 16.31 25.12 -10.99
CA GLY A 86 17.08 24.11 -11.71
C GLY A 86 18.60 24.23 -11.52
N VAL A 87 19.07 25.32 -10.91
CA VAL A 87 20.50 25.56 -10.62
C VAL A 87 20.74 25.73 -9.13
N LYS A 88 19.88 26.48 -8.43
CA LYS A 88 20.03 26.76 -7.00
C LYS A 88 18.71 26.64 -6.26
N TRP A 89 18.82 26.30 -4.98
CA TRP A 89 17.73 26.38 -4.02
C TRP A 89 17.70 27.78 -3.40
N SER A 90 16.54 28.41 -3.38
CA SER A 90 16.31 29.68 -2.70
C SER A 90 14.99 29.67 -1.94
N LYS A 91 14.85 30.55 -0.93
CA LYS A 91 13.58 30.74 -0.22
C LYS A 91 12.46 31.01 -1.22
N ALA A 92 11.36 30.29 -1.10
CA ALA A 92 10.23 30.41 -2.00
C ALA A 92 9.50 31.74 -1.76
N ASP A 93 9.18 32.45 -2.84
CA ASP A 93 8.36 33.65 -2.75
C ASP A 93 6.86 33.31 -2.60
N ARG A 94 6.05 34.32 -2.26
CA ARG A 94 4.60 34.14 -2.08
C ARG A 94 3.91 33.58 -3.32
N SER A 95 4.34 33.95 -4.52
CA SER A 95 3.74 33.49 -5.78
C SER A 95 4.02 32.00 -6.02
N GLN A 96 5.23 31.55 -5.69
CA GLN A 96 5.65 30.16 -5.79
C GLN A 96 4.88 29.31 -4.77
N ILE A 97 4.81 29.74 -3.50
CA ILE A 97 4.02 29.04 -2.48
C ILE A 97 2.55 28.98 -2.91
N ASN A 98 1.95 30.10 -3.32
CA ASN A 98 0.56 30.16 -3.76
C ASN A 98 0.28 29.18 -4.91
N ARG A 99 1.18 29.12 -5.90
CA ARG A 99 1.04 28.25 -7.08
C ARG A 99 0.93 26.77 -6.72
N TYR A 100 1.76 26.29 -5.80
CA TYR A 100 1.80 24.86 -5.45
C TYR A 100 0.91 24.49 -4.27
N LEU A 101 0.60 25.46 -3.39
CA LEU A 101 -0.35 25.28 -2.31
C LEU A 101 -1.79 25.19 -2.81
N HIS A 102 -2.17 25.84 -3.90
CA HIS A 102 -3.56 25.89 -4.40
C HIS A 102 -3.98 24.54 -5.02
N PRO A 103 -4.78 23.70 -4.32
CA PRO A 103 -5.00 22.33 -4.76
C PRO A 103 -6.03 22.18 -5.88
N GLU A 104 -7.00 23.09 -6.00
CA GLU A 104 -8.17 22.97 -6.88
C GLU A 104 -7.82 22.72 -8.36
N PRO A 105 -6.85 23.43 -8.97
CA PRO A 105 -6.46 23.18 -10.36
C PRO A 105 -5.87 21.77 -10.58
N PHE A 106 -5.41 21.10 -9.52
CA PHE A 106 -4.71 19.82 -9.62
C PHE A 106 -5.64 18.61 -9.43
N TYR A 107 -6.83 18.76 -8.84
CA TYR A 107 -7.72 17.63 -8.49
C TYR A 107 -8.07 16.71 -9.66
N HIS A 108 -8.23 17.26 -10.85
CA HIS A 108 -8.59 16.52 -12.07
C HIS A 108 -7.51 16.61 -13.15
N HIS A 109 -6.34 17.14 -12.82
CA HIS A 109 -5.21 17.19 -13.74
C HIS A 109 -4.68 15.76 -14.00
N SER A 110 -4.36 15.44 -15.25
CA SER A 110 -3.90 14.11 -15.69
C SER A 110 -2.76 13.51 -14.85
N GLU A 111 -1.74 14.32 -14.55
CA GLU A 111 -0.62 13.94 -13.67
C GLU A 111 -0.78 14.40 -12.21
N GLN A 112 -1.22 15.64 -11.98
CA GLN A 112 -1.21 16.22 -10.64
C GLN A 112 -2.33 15.72 -9.73
N LYS A 113 -3.34 15.01 -10.26
CA LYS A 113 -4.34 14.31 -9.45
C LYS A 113 -3.71 13.32 -8.46
N TYR A 114 -2.55 12.76 -8.80
CA TYR A 114 -1.83 11.82 -7.94
C TYR A 114 -1.23 12.46 -6.68
N GLN A 115 -1.19 13.80 -6.57
CA GLN A 115 -0.88 14.46 -5.31
C GLN A 115 -1.88 14.10 -4.21
N PHE A 116 -3.10 13.74 -4.61
CA PHE A 116 -4.24 13.44 -3.74
C PHE A 116 -4.53 11.95 -3.64
N LEU A 117 -3.69 11.08 -4.21
CA LEU A 117 -3.84 9.63 -4.07
C LEU A 117 -3.69 9.26 -2.59
N ASN A 118 -4.60 8.44 -2.08
CA ASN A 118 -4.52 7.93 -0.72
C ASN A 118 -3.40 6.87 -0.64
N LEU A 119 -2.29 7.26 -0.03
CA LEU A 119 -1.07 6.45 0.10
C LEU A 119 -1.21 5.37 1.18
N ARG A 120 -2.24 5.46 2.04
CA ARG A 120 -2.59 4.46 3.06
C ARG A 120 -3.62 3.43 2.57
N LYS A 121 -3.75 3.27 1.25
CA LYS A 121 -4.67 2.31 0.66
C LYS A 121 -4.03 1.53 -0.48
N PRO A 122 -3.82 0.20 -0.31
CA PRO A 122 -3.48 -0.66 -1.42
C PRO A 122 -4.63 -0.67 -2.43
N GLN A 123 -4.30 -0.57 -3.71
CA GLN A 123 -5.28 -0.54 -4.80
C GLN A 123 -5.68 -1.95 -5.25
N GLY A 124 -4.90 -2.97 -4.90
CA GLY A 124 -5.05 -4.35 -5.36
C GLY A 124 -4.47 -4.56 -6.75
N ILE A 125 -3.34 -3.93 -7.06
CA ILE A 125 -2.64 -4.10 -8.34
C ILE A 125 -2.04 -5.51 -8.39
N SER A 126 -2.23 -6.21 -9.51
CA SER A 126 -1.72 -7.58 -9.65
C SER A 126 -0.19 -7.62 -9.66
N ALA A 127 0.39 -8.69 -9.12
CA ALA A 127 1.83 -8.90 -9.12
C ALA A 127 2.45 -8.74 -10.52
N GLY A 128 1.82 -9.32 -11.55
CA GLY A 128 2.30 -9.21 -12.92
C GLY A 128 2.32 -7.78 -13.46
N LYS A 129 1.38 -6.91 -13.04
CA LYS A 129 1.41 -5.49 -13.41
C LYS A 129 2.54 -4.74 -12.69
N LEU A 130 2.78 -5.06 -11.43
CA LEU A 130 3.93 -4.52 -10.71
C LEU A 130 5.26 -5.02 -11.30
N ASP A 131 5.34 -6.25 -11.79
CA ASP A 131 6.51 -6.77 -12.50
C ASP A 131 6.77 -6.05 -13.84
N GLU A 132 5.74 -5.61 -14.56
CA GLU A 132 5.90 -4.73 -15.73
C GLU A 132 6.63 -3.42 -15.38
N LEU A 133 6.35 -2.88 -14.19
CA LEU A 133 6.98 -1.66 -13.69
C LEU A 133 8.42 -1.91 -13.20
N LEU A 134 8.66 -3.07 -12.58
CA LEU A 134 9.94 -3.48 -11.99
C LEU A 134 10.93 -4.08 -12.99
N ARG A 135 10.53 -4.27 -14.26
CA ARG A 135 11.42 -4.73 -15.32
C ARG A 135 12.62 -3.81 -15.51
N GLY A 136 13.81 -4.40 -15.55
CA GLY A 136 15.10 -3.72 -15.67
C GLY A 136 15.49 -2.89 -14.44
N LYS A 137 14.87 -3.11 -13.27
CA LYS A 137 15.15 -2.38 -12.02
C LYS A 137 16.09 -3.14 -11.09
N GLY A 138 17.12 -3.77 -11.66
CA GLY A 138 18.13 -4.52 -10.91
C GLY A 138 17.50 -5.57 -10.00
N ILE A 139 17.88 -5.57 -8.72
CA ILE A 139 17.39 -6.56 -7.74
C ILE A 139 15.88 -6.47 -7.46
N LEU A 140 15.22 -5.35 -7.83
CA LEU A 140 13.78 -5.21 -7.68
C LEU A 140 12.99 -5.93 -8.78
N GLU A 141 13.63 -6.34 -9.87
CA GLU A 141 12.97 -7.07 -10.95
C GLU A 141 12.39 -8.40 -10.43
N GLY A 142 11.13 -8.70 -10.82
CA GLY A 142 10.42 -9.90 -10.41
C GLY A 142 9.88 -9.89 -8.97
N GLN A 143 10.02 -8.78 -8.25
CA GLN A 143 9.53 -8.65 -6.86
C GLN A 143 8.07 -8.17 -6.78
N GLY A 144 7.31 -8.16 -7.87
CA GLY A 144 5.95 -7.61 -7.92
C GLY A 144 4.99 -8.25 -6.90
N ALA A 145 5.09 -9.57 -6.70
CA ALA A 145 4.30 -10.27 -5.68
C ALA A 145 4.67 -9.81 -4.26
N VAL A 146 5.96 -9.67 -3.97
CA VAL A 146 6.45 -9.23 -2.66
C VAL A 146 6.02 -7.79 -2.38
N PHE A 147 6.16 -6.88 -3.33
CA PHE A 147 5.71 -5.49 -3.18
C PHE A 147 4.20 -5.38 -2.97
N ARG A 148 3.41 -6.20 -3.69
CA ARG A 148 1.97 -6.29 -3.46
C ARG A 148 1.69 -6.72 -2.01
N ASP A 149 2.27 -7.83 -1.58
CA ASP A 149 1.98 -8.40 -0.26
C ASP A 149 2.42 -7.45 0.86
N ALA A 150 3.61 -6.86 0.76
CA ALA A 150 4.10 -5.83 1.70
C ALA A 150 3.17 -4.60 1.75
N ALA A 151 2.72 -4.12 0.59
CA ALA A 151 1.79 -2.99 0.53
C ALA A 151 0.43 -3.32 1.16
N HIS A 152 -0.07 -4.55 0.98
CA HIS A 152 -1.30 -4.98 1.62
C HIS A 152 -1.15 -5.17 3.14
N GLU A 153 -0.05 -5.74 3.59
CA GLU A 153 0.24 -5.98 5.02
C GLU A 153 0.44 -4.67 5.79
N SER A 154 1.04 -3.65 5.16
CA SER A 154 1.33 -2.34 5.78
C SER A 154 0.33 -1.23 5.42
N ASP A 155 -0.81 -1.58 4.79
CA ASP A 155 -1.81 -0.60 4.32
C ASP A 155 -1.22 0.53 3.47
N LEU A 156 -0.33 0.21 2.52
CA LEU A 156 0.31 1.18 1.63
C LEU A 156 -0.20 1.07 0.19
N ASN A 157 -0.16 2.18 -0.54
CA ASN A 157 -0.29 2.16 -1.99
C ASN A 157 0.95 1.52 -2.64
N GLU A 158 0.75 0.55 -3.51
CA GLU A 158 1.82 -0.26 -4.14
C GLU A 158 2.75 0.60 -5.00
N ILE A 159 2.19 1.60 -5.70
CA ILE A 159 2.96 2.48 -6.59
C ILE A 159 3.78 3.49 -5.80
N TYR A 160 3.27 3.97 -4.68
CA TYR A 160 4.04 4.78 -3.75
C TYR A 160 5.22 3.99 -3.17
N LEU A 161 4.97 2.77 -2.67
CA LEU A 161 6.00 1.91 -2.10
C LEU A 161 7.11 1.59 -3.12
N ILE A 162 6.74 1.20 -4.35
CA ILE A 162 7.71 0.95 -5.43
C ILE A 162 8.44 2.23 -5.84
N SER A 163 7.76 3.38 -5.87
CA SER A 163 8.39 4.66 -6.20
C SER A 163 9.47 5.01 -5.19
N HIS A 164 9.19 4.82 -3.90
CA HIS A 164 10.15 5.05 -2.83
C HIS A 164 11.34 4.10 -2.96
N ALA A 165 11.08 2.79 -3.11
CA ALA A 165 12.15 1.81 -3.28
C ALA A 165 13.05 2.12 -4.49
N GLN A 166 12.47 2.48 -5.65
CA GLN A 166 13.26 2.83 -6.82
C GLN A 166 14.10 4.11 -6.63
N LEU A 167 13.61 5.09 -5.88
CA LEU A 167 14.37 6.31 -5.59
C LEU A 167 15.58 5.98 -4.69
N GLU A 168 15.32 5.33 -3.56
CA GLU A 168 16.33 5.02 -2.53
C GLU A 168 17.41 4.04 -3.02
N THR A 169 17.06 3.18 -3.98
CA THR A 169 17.98 2.15 -4.48
C THR A 169 18.64 2.49 -5.81
N SER A 170 18.44 3.72 -6.31
CA SER A 170 18.84 4.10 -7.67
C SER A 170 18.29 3.13 -8.73
N LYS A 171 17.03 2.72 -8.60
CA LYS A 171 16.35 1.70 -9.43
C LYS A 171 16.93 0.30 -9.24
N GLY A 172 17.21 -0.08 -7.99
CA GLY A 172 17.65 -1.41 -7.59
C GLY A 172 19.12 -1.73 -7.88
N VAL A 173 19.96 -0.72 -8.13
CA VAL A 173 21.38 -0.95 -8.45
C VAL A 173 22.36 -0.49 -7.38
N SER A 174 21.90 0.24 -6.35
CA SER A 174 22.76 0.66 -5.24
C SER A 174 23.36 -0.54 -4.50
N GLU A 175 24.53 -0.34 -3.91
CA GLU A 175 25.25 -1.41 -3.17
C GLU A 175 24.41 -1.92 -1.99
N LEU A 176 23.79 -1.00 -1.25
CA LEU A 176 22.92 -1.32 -0.13
C LEU A 176 21.70 -2.15 -0.55
N ALA A 177 21.15 -1.89 -1.75
CA ALA A 177 20.05 -2.67 -2.32
C ALA A 177 20.50 -4.07 -2.77
N LYS A 178 21.68 -4.20 -3.38
CA LYS A 178 22.24 -5.50 -3.81
C LYS A 178 22.59 -6.42 -2.64
N GLY A 179 22.65 -5.85 -1.45
CA GLY A 179 22.89 -6.52 -0.20
C GLY A 179 24.37 -6.52 0.17
N LEU A 180 24.63 -6.35 1.46
CA LEU A 180 25.97 -6.25 2.03
C LEU A 180 26.19 -7.34 3.06
N LYS A 181 27.41 -7.87 3.10
CA LYS A 181 27.77 -8.91 4.05
C LYS A 181 28.19 -8.29 5.37
N VAL A 182 27.54 -8.73 6.45
CA VAL A 182 27.71 -8.20 7.80
C VAL A 182 27.98 -9.36 8.76
N ASN A 183 28.94 -9.19 9.67
CA ASN A 183 29.22 -10.15 10.75
C ASN A 183 28.35 -9.89 11.99
N ASP A 184 28.41 -10.76 12.99
CA ASP A 184 27.58 -10.68 14.21
C ASP A 184 27.77 -9.39 15.03
N LYS A 185 28.80 -8.57 14.73
CA LYS A 185 29.06 -7.28 15.38
C LYS A 185 28.46 -6.08 14.62
N GLY A 186 27.77 -6.30 13.50
CA GLY A 186 27.24 -5.21 12.68
C GLY A 186 28.28 -4.51 11.81
N GLN A 187 29.37 -5.20 11.49
CA GLN A 187 30.46 -4.67 10.67
C GLN A 187 30.48 -5.35 9.30
N LEU A 188 30.84 -4.60 8.26
CA LEU A 188 31.02 -5.16 6.92
C LEU A 188 32.13 -6.21 6.94
N ASP A 189 31.82 -7.39 6.43
CA ASP A 189 32.69 -8.56 6.52
C ASP A 189 32.44 -9.50 5.32
N PRO A 190 33.43 -9.77 4.45
CA PRO A 190 33.26 -10.67 3.31
C PRO A 190 32.87 -12.12 3.69
N GLN A 191 33.13 -12.54 4.93
CA GLN A 191 32.73 -13.83 5.48
C GLN A 191 31.35 -13.79 6.16
N GLY A 192 30.77 -12.59 6.32
CA GLY A 192 29.47 -12.36 6.92
C GLY A 192 28.27 -12.82 6.07
N LYS A 193 27.08 -12.65 6.67
CA LYS A 193 25.78 -12.95 6.04
C LYS A 193 25.28 -11.72 5.29
N THR A 194 24.62 -11.92 4.15
CA THR A 194 24.08 -10.83 3.33
C THR A 194 22.79 -10.28 3.92
N TYR A 195 22.69 -8.95 4.00
CA TYR A 195 21.49 -8.21 4.39
C TYR A 195 21.16 -7.13 3.37
N TYR A 196 19.87 -6.86 3.16
CA TYR A 196 19.36 -5.98 2.11
C TYR A 196 18.60 -4.81 2.73
N ASN A 197 18.63 -3.64 2.07
CA ASN A 197 17.85 -2.49 2.47
C ASN A 197 17.44 -1.68 1.24
N PHE A 198 16.12 -1.58 1.02
CA PHE A 198 15.55 -0.97 -0.19
C PHE A 198 14.98 0.43 0.02
N PHE A 199 15.02 0.94 1.24
CA PHE A 199 14.40 2.23 1.58
C PHE A 199 15.36 3.16 2.35
N GLY A 200 16.67 2.85 2.34
CA GLY A 200 17.68 3.66 3.02
C GLY A 200 17.50 3.74 4.54
N VAL A 201 16.76 2.81 5.15
CA VAL A 201 16.42 2.88 6.57
C VAL A 201 17.68 2.74 7.43
N GLY A 202 17.90 3.66 8.36
CA GLY A 202 19.08 3.64 9.21
C GLY A 202 20.39 4.05 8.52
N ALA A 203 20.34 4.55 7.28
CA ALA A 203 21.52 4.96 6.52
C ALA A 203 21.82 6.45 6.75
N PHE A 204 22.40 6.79 7.91
CA PHE A 204 22.67 8.17 8.30
C PHE A 204 24.18 8.53 8.14
N ASP A 205 24.46 9.84 8.13
CA ASP A 205 25.80 10.42 8.27
C ASP A 205 26.86 9.99 7.24
N TYR A 206 28.15 10.13 7.61
CA TYR A 206 29.32 9.93 6.75
C TYR A 206 29.54 8.46 6.35
N ASN A 207 28.83 7.52 6.97
CA ASN A 207 28.94 6.08 6.70
C ASN A 207 27.58 5.40 6.49
N ALA A 208 26.68 6.07 5.78
CA ALA A 208 25.31 5.64 5.52
C ALA A 208 25.18 4.19 5.03
N VAL A 209 26.13 3.71 4.22
CA VAL A 209 26.09 2.34 3.68
C VAL A 209 26.29 1.29 4.78
N ALA A 210 27.28 1.45 5.65
CA ALA A 210 27.55 0.49 6.73
C ALA A 210 26.45 0.53 7.80
N GLU A 211 25.94 1.72 8.12
CA GLU A 211 24.86 1.88 9.10
C GLU A 211 23.54 1.30 8.60
N GLY A 212 23.19 1.54 7.34
CA GLY A 212 22.01 0.93 6.72
C GLY A 212 22.08 -0.61 6.66
N ALA A 213 23.28 -1.17 6.45
CA ALA A 213 23.50 -2.62 6.47
C ALA A 213 23.39 -3.19 7.89
N LYS A 214 23.93 -2.49 8.89
CA LYS A 214 23.80 -2.85 10.31
C LYS A 214 22.34 -2.81 10.76
N TYR A 215 21.58 -1.79 10.35
CA TYR A 215 20.16 -1.70 10.61
C TYR A 215 19.41 -2.91 10.04
N ALA A 216 19.68 -3.25 8.77
CA ALA A 216 19.11 -4.40 8.11
C ALA A 216 19.43 -5.73 8.84
N GLN A 217 20.65 -5.87 9.37
CA GLN A 217 21.02 -7.01 10.21
C GLN A 217 20.17 -7.09 11.48
N GLN A 218 20.05 -5.97 12.21
CA GLN A 218 19.30 -5.91 13.47
C GLN A 218 17.82 -6.28 13.29
N HIS A 219 17.26 -6.02 12.10
CA HIS A 219 15.88 -6.34 11.73
C HIS A 219 15.75 -7.66 10.95
N GLY A 220 16.84 -8.41 10.78
CA GLY A 220 16.82 -9.72 10.15
C GLY A 220 16.47 -9.69 8.66
N TRP A 221 16.77 -8.60 7.95
CA TRP A 221 16.51 -8.41 6.52
C TRP A 221 17.52 -9.16 5.64
N ASP A 222 17.60 -10.47 5.82
CA ASP A 222 18.56 -11.36 5.16
C ASP A 222 18.08 -11.93 3.80
N THR A 223 16.91 -11.49 3.35
CA THR A 223 16.38 -11.74 1.99
C THR A 223 15.76 -10.47 1.43
N PRO A 224 15.66 -10.34 0.09
CA PRO A 224 14.92 -9.23 -0.52
C PRO A 224 13.48 -9.14 -0.01
N GLU A 225 12.80 -10.28 0.17
CA GLU A 225 11.42 -10.31 0.68
C GLU A 225 11.30 -9.63 2.05
N LYS A 226 12.16 -10.02 3.01
CA LYS A 226 12.12 -9.45 4.36
C LYS A 226 12.46 -7.96 4.36
N ALA A 227 13.42 -7.54 3.53
CA ALA A 227 13.77 -6.13 3.40
C ALA A 227 12.65 -5.29 2.77
N ILE A 228 11.90 -5.83 1.81
CA ILE A 228 10.74 -5.14 1.22
C ILE A 228 9.62 -5.01 2.27
N LYS A 229 9.27 -6.10 2.96
CA LYS A 229 8.21 -6.12 3.97
C LYS A 229 8.53 -5.23 5.17
N GLY A 230 9.70 -5.40 5.79
CA GLY A 230 10.11 -4.58 6.94
C GLY A 230 10.32 -3.12 6.57
N GLY A 231 10.79 -2.84 5.35
CA GLY A 231 10.85 -1.47 4.85
C GLY A 231 9.47 -0.84 4.65
N ALA A 232 8.49 -1.60 4.12
CA ALA A 232 7.12 -1.13 4.00
C ALA A 232 6.49 -0.80 5.36
N GLU A 233 6.71 -1.64 6.37
CA GLU A 233 6.29 -1.39 7.75
C GLU A 233 6.89 -0.08 8.29
N PHE A 234 8.21 0.11 8.14
CA PHE A 234 8.87 1.35 8.52
C PHE A 234 8.28 2.59 7.81
N ILE A 235 8.04 2.51 6.50
CA ILE A 235 7.42 3.60 5.74
C ILE A 235 6.02 3.93 6.27
N ALA A 236 5.22 2.91 6.58
CA ALA A 236 3.88 3.09 7.11
C ALA A 236 3.91 3.79 8.48
N GLU A 237 4.80 3.36 9.38
CA GLU A 237 4.93 3.89 10.73
C GLU A 237 5.51 5.32 10.76
N GLU A 238 6.61 5.55 10.05
CA GLU A 238 7.34 6.81 10.17
C GLU A 238 6.75 7.93 9.32
N TYR A 239 6.18 7.59 8.15
CA TYR A 239 5.74 8.60 7.19
C TYR A 239 4.23 8.69 7.01
N LEU A 240 3.48 7.64 7.38
CA LEU A 240 2.06 7.53 7.09
C LEU A 240 1.21 7.15 8.32
N SER A 241 1.77 7.19 9.53
CA SER A 241 1.03 6.90 10.77
C SER A 241 0.02 7.98 11.13
N ARG A 242 0.19 9.20 10.61
CA ARG A 242 -0.70 10.33 10.91
C ARG A 242 -2.01 10.27 10.14
N ASP A 243 -3.11 10.49 10.86
CA ASP A 243 -4.47 10.42 10.32
C ASP A 243 -4.85 11.57 9.36
N ASN A 244 -3.94 12.51 9.10
CA ASN A 244 -4.17 13.64 8.21
C ASN A 244 -3.06 13.85 7.15
N GLN A 245 -2.03 13.00 7.10
CA GLN A 245 -0.89 13.14 6.18
C GLN A 245 -0.61 11.86 5.40
N TYR A 246 -1.57 11.46 4.57
CA TYR A 246 -1.52 10.24 3.77
C TYR A 246 -1.75 10.48 2.28
N THR A 247 -1.55 11.72 1.83
CA THR A 247 -1.46 12.10 0.42
C THR A 247 -0.18 12.91 0.26
N LEU A 248 0.43 12.93 -0.93
CA LEU A 248 1.61 13.76 -1.18
C LEU A 248 1.33 15.24 -0.86
N TYR A 249 0.13 15.72 -1.19
CA TYR A 249 -0.31 17.07 -0.88
C TYR A 249 -0.34 17.32 0.63
N SER A 250 -0.96 16.44 1.42
CA SER A 250 -1.07 16.63 2.86
C SER A 250 0.24 16.39 3.62
N MET A 251 1.12 15.52 3.12
CA MET A 251 2.49 15.39 3.61
C MET A 251 3.29 16.67 3.38
N ARG A 252 3.16 17.31 2.21
CA ARG A 252 3.89 18.55 1.91
C ARG A 252 3.33 19.76 2.63
N PHE A 253 2.02 19.98 2.56
CA PHE A 253 1.42 21.25 2.98
C PHE A 253 0.69 21.19 4.32
N ASN A 254 0.36 20.00 4.83
CA ASN A 254 -0.42 19.79 6.05
C ASN A 254 -1.64 20.72 6.13
N PRO A 255 -2.68 20.53 5.30
CA PRO A 255 -3.81 21.45 5.23
C PRO A 255 -4.62 21.50 6.54
N VAL A 256 -4.52 20.49 7.40
CA VAL A 256 -5.15 20.47 8.74
C VAL A 256 -4.40 21.36 9.73
N ASP A 257 -3.07 21.47 9.63
CA ASP A 257 -2.26 22.41 10.42
C ASP A 257 -1.16 23.07 9.56
N PRO A 258 -1.49 24.07 8.72
CA PRO A 258 -0.58 24.60 7.71
C PRO A 258 0.75 25.11 8.27
N GLY A 259 1.84 24.75 7.59
CA GLY A 259 3.20 25.15 7.98
C GLY A 259 3.81 24.35 9.13
N ARG A 260 3.13 23.32 9.65
CA ARG A 260 3.65 22.42 10.68
C ARG A 260 3.87 21.03 10.11
N HIS A 261 4.92 20.36 10.60
CA HIS A 261 5.26 18.97 10.31
C HIS A 261 5.14 18.61 8.82
N GLN A 262 5.96 19.27 8.01
CA GLN A 262 5.99 19.09 6.57
C GLN A 262 7.09 18.13 6.19
N TYR A 263 6.77 17.21 5.29
CA TYR A 263 7.72 16.19 4.83
C TYR A 263 8.93 16.77 4.10
N ALA A 264 8.74 17.88 3.39
CA ALA A 264 9.78 18.52 2.59
C ALA A 264 9.65 20.04 2.60
N THR A 265 10.79 20.73 2.41
CA THR A 265 10.86 22.19 2.28
C THR A 265 10.61 22.66 0.84
N ASP A 266 10.92 21.84 -0.17
CA ASP A 266 10.65 22.15 -1.58
C ASP A 266 9.15 22.30 -1.85
N VAL A 267 8.69 23.49 -2.25
CA VAL A 267 7.29 23.75 -2.61
C VAL A 267 6.78 22.89 -3.77
N MET A 268 7.67 22.33 -4.60
CA MET A 268 7.35 21.48 -5.74
C MET A 268 7.39 19.97 -5.42
N TRP A 269 7.74 19.58 -4.19
CA TRP A 269 7.95 18.19 -3.82
C TRP A 269 6.77 17.28 -4.19
N ALA A 270 5.54 17.68 -3.84
CA ALA A 270 4.34 16.89 -4.14
C ALA A 270 4.13 16.77 -5.66
N HIS A 271 4.44 17.84 -6.40
CA HIS A 271 4.28 17.90 -7.85
C HIS A 271 5.26 16.99 -8.59
N HIS A 272 6.52 16.93 -8.14
CA HIS A 272 7.53 16.03 -8.68
C HIS A 272 7.17 14.57 -8.44
N ASN A 273 6.77 14.23 -7.21
CA ASN A 273 6.39 12.86 -6.84
C ASN A 273 5.10 12.42 -7.55
N ALA A 274 4.08 13.28 -7.65
CA ALA A 274 2.85 12.96 -8.36
C ALA A 274 3.09 12.69 -9.85
N ARG A 275 3.97 13.46 -10.51
CA ARG A 275 4.37 13.20 -11.91
C ARG A 275 5.03 11.82 -12.06
N GLN A 276 5.90 11.45 -11.11
CA GLN A 276 6.54 10.14 -11.12
C GLN A 276 5.53 9.00 -10.93
N MET A 277 4.58 9.16 -10.01
CA MET A 277 3.48 8.19 -9.83
C MET A 277 2.61 8.09 -11.09
N ALA A 278 2.22 9.23 -11.68
CA ALA A 278 1.43 9.28 -12.91
C ALA A 278 2.12 8.51 -14.05
N LYS A 279 3.45 8.64 -14.18
CA LYS A 279 4.24 7.90 -15.16
C LYS A 279 4.14 6.38 -14.95
N TYR A 280 4.20 5.91 -13.70
CA TYR A 280 4.09 4.48 -13.39
C TYR A 280 2.71 3.93 -13.69
N TYR A 281 1.65 4.64 -13.29
CA TYR A 281 0.27 4.29 -13.65
C TYR A 281 0.10 4.21 -15.18
N LYS A 282 0.58 5.22 -15.90
CA LYS A 282 0.56 5.26 -17.38
C LYS A 282 1.33 4.09 -18.01
N GLN A 283 2.51 3.75 -17.49
CA GLN A 283 3.35 2.66 -18.02
C GLN A 283 2.63 1.30 -17.96
N MET A 284 1.87 1.04 -16.89
CA MET A 284 1.12 -0.20 -16.73
C MET A 284 -0.25 -0.19 -17.43
N GLY A 285 -0.69 0.97 -17.93
CA GLY A 285 -2.00 1.16 -18.56
C GLY A 285 -3.17 1.14 -17.58
N ILE A 286 -2.97 1.60 -16.33
CA ILE A 286 -4.00 1.63 -15.29
C ILE A 286 -4.07 3.02 -14.62
N GLU A 287 -5.13 3.29 -13.86
CA GLU A 287 -5.30 4.57 -13.13
C GLU A 287 -5.34 4.38 -11.62
N GLY A 288 -5.04 5.45 -10.86
CA GLY A 288 -5.19 5.47 -9.41
C GLY A 288 -6.66 5.38 -9.00
N LYS A 289 -6.95 4.67 -7.90
CA LYS A 289 -8.33 4.37 -7.48
C LYS A 289 -8.87 5.21 -6.33
N PHE A 290 -8.07 5.45 -5.29
CA PHE A 290 -8.51 6.07 -4.04
C PHE A 290 -7.88 7.44 -3.88
N TYR A 291 -8.69 8.49 -3.80
CA TYR A 291 -8.23 9.87 -3.65
C TYR A 291 -8.82 10.52 -2.40
N THR A 292 -8.08 11.46 -1.82
CA THR A 292 -8.50 12.31 -0.72
C THR A 292 -8.14 13.76 -1.02
N ARG A 293 -9.17 14.59 -1.20
CA ARG A 293 -9.03 16.00 -1.60
C ARG A 293 -9.38 16.91 -0.43
N HIS A 294 -8.49 17.86 -0.17
CA HIS A 294 -8.56 18.74 1.00
C HIS A 294 -9.04 20.14 0.60
N HIS A 295 -10.23 20.52 1.02
CA HIS A 295 -10.84 21.80 0.69
C HIS A 295 -10.70 22.76 1.85
N TYR A 296 -10.09 23.92 1.59
CA TYR A 296 -10.03 24.98 2.58
C TYR A 296 -11.41 25.56 2.87
N LYS A 297 -11.61 26.00 4.11
CA LYS A 297 -12.83 26.69 4.50
C LYS A 297 -13.02 27.95 3.65
N LYS A 298 -14.27 28.17 3.22
CA LYS A 298 -14.67 29.39 2.50
C LYS A 298 -14.70 30.58 3.45
#